data_AF-A0A2J7PPU6-F1
#
_entry.id   AF-A0A2J7PPU6-F1
#
_cell.length_a   1.000
_cell.length_b   1.000
_cell.length_c   1.000
_cell.angle_alpha   90.00
_cell.angle_beta   90.00
_cell.angle_gamma   90.00
#
_symmetry.space_group_name_H-M   'P 1'
#
loop_
_entity.id
_entity.type
_entity.pdbx_description
1 polymer ?
#
loop_
_entity_poly.entity_id
_entity_poly.type
_entity_poly.pdbx_seq_one_letter_code
_entity_poly.pdbx_strand_id
1 'polypeptide(L)'
;MLKTAYKDDAMGRTQVFEWFSRFKNGEMSLDDKPRSGRPSTARTHENVEKIREIIKEDRRRTIEEIVELSGVTWSSAARFVAVG
;
A
#
# COMPACT_ATOMS: atom_id res chain seq x y z
N MET A 1 -5.12 22.04 28.24
CA MET A 1 -4.74 20.64 28.60
C MET A 1 -3.76 20.06 27.60
N LEU A 2 -4.15 19.63 26.39
CA LEU A 2 -3.18 19.00 25.45
C LEU A 2 -2.01 19.93 25.09
N LYS A 3 -2.26 21.17 24.66
CA LYS A 3 -1.20 22.17 24.43
C LYS A 3 -0.40 22.53 25.69
N THR A 4 -1.02 22.44 26.85
CA THR A 4 -0.35 22.71 28.13
C THR A 4 0.65 21.62 28.47
N ALA A 5 0.31 20.35 28.19
CA ALA A 5 1.15 19.19 28.48
C ALA A 5 2.19 18.92 27.38
N TYR A 6 1.82 19.08 26.10
CA TYR A 6 2.62 18.65 24.95
C TYR A 6 3.16 19.80 24.09
N LYS A 7 2.81 21.06 24.40
CA LYS A 7 3.27 22.27 23.70
C LYS A 7 3.11 22.14 22.17
N ASP A 8 4.21 22.17 21.43
CA ASP A 8 4.25 22.16 19.96
C ASP A 8 3.99 20.77 19.37
N ASP A 9 4.18 19.71 20.16
CA ASP A 9 3.87 18.33 19.77
C ASP A 9 2.39 17.98 19.99
N ALA A 10 1.58 18.92 20.48
CA ALA A 10 0.16 18.70 20.70
C ALA A 10 -0.61 18.57 19.38
N MET A 11 -1.50 17.59 19.30
CA MET A 11 -2.41 17.44 18.17
C MET A 11 -3.22 18.71 17.89
N GLY A 12 -3.47 18.94 16.60
CA GLY A 12 -4.32 20.03 16.14
C GLY A 12 -5.76 19.89 16.61
N ARG A 13 -6.49 21.02 16.71
CA ARG A 13 -7.87 21.04 17.20
C ARG A 13 -8.77 20.05 16.46
N THR A 14 -8.70 20.00 15.13
CA THR A 14 -9.50 19.10 14.29
C THR A 14 -9.27 17.63 14.63
N GLN A 15 -8.01 17.22 14.77
CA GLN A 15 -7.65 15.84 15.12
C GLN A 15 -8.21 15.43 16.48
N VAL A 16 -8.19 16.34 17.46
CA VAL A 16 -8.77 16.09 18.79
C VAL A 16 -10.28 15.86 18.71
N PHE A 17 -11.00 16.63 17.89
CA PHE A 17 -12.46 16.45 17.71
C PHE A 17 -12.80 15.16 16.96
N GLU A 18 -11.99 14.77 15.98
CA GLU A 18 -12.15 13.48 15.29
C GLU A 18 -11.98 12.30 16.27
N TRP A 19 -10.91 12.29 17.06
CA TRP A 19 -10.67 11.25 18.07
C TRP A 19 -11.77 11.22 19.13
N PHE A 20 -12.22 12.37 19.62
CA PHE A 20 -13.35 12.45 20.55
C PHE A 20 -14.62 11.81 19.96
N SER A 21 -14.92 12.09 18.69
CA SER A 21 -16.09 11.53 18.01
C SER A 21 -15.98 10.01 17.82
N ARG A 22 -14.79 9.50 17.46
CA ARG A 22 -14.51 8.06 17.37
C ARG A 22 -14.76 7.36 18.70
N PHE A 23 -14.16 7.86 19.77
CA PHE A 23 -14.33 7.27 21.11
C PHE A 23 -15.77 7.34 21.60
N LYS A 24 -16.48 8.46 21.36
CA LYS A 24 -17.91 8.58 21.68
C LYS A 24 -18.77 7.53 20.95
N ASN A 25 -18.36 7.13 19.75
CA ASN A 25 -19.04 6.12 18.94
C ASN A 25 -18.57 4.69 19.22
N GLY A 26 -17.73 4.48 20.25
CA GLY A 26 -17.23 3.15 20.64
C GLY A 26 -16.05 2.63 19.83
N GLU A 27 -15.48 3.43 18.91
CA GLU A 27 -14.27 3.06 18.18
C GLU A 27 -13.03 3.34 19.06
N MET A 28 -12.64 2.34 19.85
CA MET A 28 -11.56 2.44 20.84
C MET A 28 -10.17 2.01 20.32
N SER A 29 -10.08 1.56 19.07
CA SER A 29 -8.79 1.21 18.47
C SER A 29 -7.93 2.47 18.30
N LEU A 30 -6.66 2.36 18.70
CA LEU A 30 -5.65 3.39 18.48
C LEU A 30 -4.89 3.18 17.17
N ASP A 31 -5.03 2.00 16.56
CA ASP A 31 -4.35 1.65 15.32
C ASP A 31 -4.92 2.43 14.13
N ASP A 32 -4.04 2.76 13.19
CA ASP A 32 -4.47 3.30 11.91
C ASP A 32 -5.35 2.28 11.19
N LYS A 33 -6.49 2.74 10.66
CA LYS A 33 -7.26 1.95 9.68
C LYS A 33 -6.36 1.61 8.48
N PRO A 34 -6.62 0.50 7.78
CA PRO A 34 -5.94 0.20 6.53
C PRO A 34 -5.93 1.44 5.63
N ARG A 35 -4.74 1.95 5.33
CA ARG A 35 -4.59 3.12 4.46
C ARG A 35 -4.96 2.70 3.04
N SER A 36 -5.81 3.46 2.38
CA SER A 36 -6.00 3.35 0.94
C SER A 36 -4.71 3.81 0.26
N GLY A 37 -3.81 2.87 0.00
CA GLY A 37 -2.69 3.10 -0.91
C GLY A 37 -3.21 3.32 -2.33
N ARG A 38 -2.42 3.97 -3.19
CA ARG A 38 -2.74 4.05 -4.63
C ARG A 38 -2.79 2.63 -5.19
N PRO A 39 -3.95 2.18 -5.73
CA PRO A 39 -3.99 0.91 -6.44
C PRO A 39 -3.02 1.00 -7.62
N SER A 40 -2.07 0.07 -7.70
CA SER A 40 -1.26 -0.05 -8.91
C SER A 40 -2.19 -0.55 -10.01
N THR A 41 -2.44 0.26 -11.03
CA THR A 41 -3.24 -0.15 -12.21
C THR A 41 -2.66 -1.39 -12.88
N ALA A 42 -1.36 -1.65 -12.70
CA ALA A 42 -0.70 -2.84 -13.21
C ALA A 42 -0.87 -4.10 -12.32
N ARG A 43 -1.23 -3.97 -11.03
CA ARG A 43 -1.50 -5.11 -10.12
C ARG A 43 -2.93 -5.62 -10.25
N THR A 44 -3.37 -5.89 -11.48
CA THR A 44 -4.57 -6.69 -11.71
C THR A 44 -4.29 -8.15 -11.39
N HIS A 45 -5.33 -8.92 -11.06
CA HIS A 45 -5.17 -10.36 -10.81
C HIS A 45 -4.61 -11.09 -12.04
N GLU A 46 -5.05 -10.71 -13.23
CA GLU A 46 -4.56 -11.25 -14.51
C GLU A 46 -3.05 -11.03 -14.69
N ASN A 47 -2.57 -9.81 -14.48
CA ASN A 47 -1.13 -9.51 -14.62
C ASN A 47 -0.29 -10.25 -13.56
N VAL A 48 -0.81 -10.40 -12.35
CA VAL A 48 -0.14 -11.16 -11.28
C VAL A 48 0.04 -12.62 -11.70
N GLU A 49 -1.04 -13.29 -12.11
CA GLU A 49 -0.96 -14.71 -12.48
C GLU A 49 -0.12 -14.90 -13.75
N LYS A 50 -0.27 -14.04 -14.75
CA LYS A 50 0.55 -14.10 -15.98
C LYS A 50 2.04 -14.00 -15.68
N ILE A 51 2.46 -13.02 -14.87
CA ILE A 51 3.89 -12.88 -14.49
C ILE A 51 4.34 -14.07 -13.65
N ARG A 52 3.49 -14.58 -12.76
CA ARG A 52 3.79 -15.75 -11.93
C ARG A 52 4.03 -17.00 -12.78
N GLU A 53 3.24 -17.21 -13.84
CA GLU A 53 3.43 -18.30 -14.79
C GLU A 53 4.75 -18.17 -15.56
N ILE A 54 5.07 -16.98 -16.07
CA ILE A 54 6.34 -16.70 -16.77
C ILE A 54 7.55 -17.03 -15.87
N ILE A 55 7.53 -16.58 -14.61
CA ILE A 55 8.60 -16.85 -13.65
C ILE A 55 8.66 -18.35 -13.28
N LYS A 56 7.51 -19.02 -13.21
CA LYS A 56 7.43 -20.45 -12.88
C LYS A 56 8.00 -21.31 -14.01
N GLU A 57 7.83 -20.89 -15.26
CA GLU A 57 8.42 -21.55 -16.43
C GLU A 57 9.95 -21.43 -16.43
N ASP A 58 10.48 -20.23 -16.21
CA ASP A 58 11.92 -20.00 -16.04
C ASP A 58 12.22 -18.84 -15.09
N ARG A 59 12.80 -19.16 -13.93
CA ARG A 59 13.20 -18.19 -12.90
C ARG A 59 14.43 -17.35 -13.27
N ARG A 60 15.12 -17.67 -14.38
CA ARG A 60 16.29 -16.92 -14.88
C ARG A 60 15.93 -15.83 -15.88
N ARG A 61 14.64 -15.71 -16.24
CA ARG A 61 14.15 -14.65 -17.14
C ARG A 61 14.48 -13.27 -16.58
N THR A 62 14.91 -12.40 -17.48
CA THR A 62 15.16 -10.98 -17.20
C THR A 62 13.85 -10.21 -17.09
N ILE A 63 13.89 -9.01 -16.50
CA ILE A 63 12.71 -8.14 -16.40
C ILE A 63 12.25 -7.73 -17.82
N GLU A 64 13.19 -7.54 -18.75
CA GLU A 64 12.93 -7.23 -20.15
C GLU A 64 12.09 -8.33 -20.83
N GLU A 65 12.46 -9.60 -20.66
CA GLU A 65 11.69 -10.73 -21.21
C GLU A 65 10.31 -10.86 -20.56
N ILE A 66 10.20 -10.59 -19.25
CA ILE A 66 8.91 -10.58 -18.55
C ILE A 66 8.01 -9.49 -19.11
N VAL A 67 8.53 -8.29 -19.37
CA VAL A 67 7.79 -7.18 -19.98
C VAL A 67 7.27 -7.57 -21.35
N GLU A 68 8.12 -8.15 -22.20
CA GLU A 68 7.77 -8.55 -23.55
C GLU A 68 6.65 -9.61 -23.56
N LEU A 69 6.72 -10.61 -22.68
CA LEU A 69 5.72 -11.67 -22.58
C LEU A 69 4.41 -11.21 -21.91
N SER A 70 4.52 -10.39 -20.87
CA SER A 70 3.36 -9.98 -20.08
C SER A 70 2.60 -8.82 -20.69
N GLY A 71 3.28 -7.92 -21.42
CA GLY A 71 2.73 -6.65 -21.89
C GLY A 71 2.62 -5.58 -20.80
N VAL A 72 3.14 -5.84 -19.59
CA VAL A 72 3.16 -4.85 -18.50
C VAL A 72 4.35 -3.91 -18.63
N THR A 73 4.27 -2.72 -18.04
CA THR A 73 5.42 -1.80 -18.03
C THR A 73 6.57 -2.35 -17.21
N TRP A 74 7.81 -2.00 -17.59
CA TRP A 74 9.01 -2.39 -16.85
C TRP A 74 8.95 -2.04 -15.37
N SER A 75 8.48 -0.83 -15.03
CA SER A 75 8.34 -0.39 -13.64
C SER A 75 7.33 -1.19 -12.82
N SER A 76 6.38 -1.85 -13.50
CA SER A 76 5.44 -2.77 -12.87
C SER A 76 6.07 -4.15 -12.73
N ALA A 77 6.66 -4.70 -13.80
CA ALA A 77 7.37 -5.98 -13.79
C ALA A 77 8.46 -6.03 -12.70
N ALA A 78 9.29 -4.99 -12.60
CA ALA A 78 10.31 -4.87 -11.56
C ALA A 78 9.71 -4.93 -10.13
N ARG A 79 8.54 -4.31 -9.92
CA ARG A 79 7.81 -4.35 -8.64
C ARG A 79 7.14 -5.68 -8.33
N PHE A 80 6.94 -6.55 -9.33
CA PHE A 80 6.47 -7.92 -9.10
C PHE A 80 7.63 -8.84 -8.73
N VAL A 81 8.74 -8.76 -9.46
CA VAL A 81 9.94 -9.58 -9.21
C VAL A 81 10.59 -9.25 -7.86
N ALA A 82 10.61 -7.97 -7.46
CA ALA A 82 11.21 -7.55 -6.19
C ALA A 82 10.41 -7.89 -4.92
N VAL A 83 9.18 -8.40 -5.06
CA VAL A 83 8.25 -8.65 -3.92
C VAL A 83 7.93 -10.15 -3.76
N GLY A 84 8.48 -11.02 -4.61
CA GLY A 84 8.46 -12.48 -4.43
C GLY A 84 9.67 -12.97 -3.66
#